data_AF-A0AAV4PIM1-F1
#
_entry.id   AF-A0AAV4PIM1-F1
#
_cell.length_a   1.000
_cell.length_b   1.000
_cell.length_c   1.000
_cell.angle_alpha   90.00
_cell.angle_beta   90.00
_cell.angle_gamma   90.00
#
_symmetry.space_group_name_H-M   'P 1'
#
loop_
_entity.id
_entity.type
_entity.pdbx_description
1 polymer ?
#
loop_
_entity_poly.entity_id
_entity_poly.type
_entity_poly.pdbx_seq_one_letter_code
_entity_poly.pdbx_strand_id
1 'polypeptide(L)'
;MEQEAMQTFVMLSENVEQKVWDIAGKLWRKSKKIREEPPIDWLPYLENRFINQKEFSFVNAFQYTKTKEERDLIITYFKDSAFKTIVKVVQCVYVVKEIEKFLILLDDFVVEDMSRIKHFNEEVEEPWKAFIHLLHCSNNFVRNIASRIITKLMVGHKIKRPSSRQTEFFLEWLKTEMNEENKYLLSVSRCLQRLLQVDDYRLSFMNMSGIVQIINLLTTGIKPQAQYQFCFCLWVTTFNSQLAAELEEYAIL
;
A
#
# COMPACT_ATOMS: atom_id res chain seq x y z
N MET A 1 11.61 25.35 -6.98
CA MET A 1 12.86 24.77 -7.49
C MET A 1 13.22 23.43 -6.82
N GLU A 2 13.64 23.36 -5.54
CA GLU A 2 13.98 22.07 -4.90
C GLU A 2 12.78 21.12 -4.74
N GLN A 3 11.62 21.62 -4.31
CA GLN A 3 10.38 20.83 -4.21
C GLN A 3 9.88 20.33 -5.57
N GLU A 4 10.04 21.10 -6.64
CA GLU A 4 9.66 20.71 -8.01
C GLU A 4 10.64 19.71 -8.61
N ALA A 5 11.95 19.86 -8.35
CA ALA A 5 12.97 18.90 -8.75
C ALA A 5 12.79 17.57 -8.01
N MET A 6 12.50 17.60 -6.71
CA MET A 6 12.14 16.41 -5.92
C MET A 6 10.89 15.74 -6.46
N GLN A 7 9.80 16.49 -6.68
CA GLN A 7 8.57 15.93 -7.27
C GLN A 7 8.82 15.32 -8.65
N THR A 8 9.64 15.96 -9.49
CA THR A 8 9.96 15.46 -10.83
C THR A 8 10.80 14.19 -10.78
N PHE A 9 11.84 14.15 -9.93
CA PHE A 9 12.72 12.99 -9.79
C PHE A 9 11.99 11.80 -9.13
N VAL A 10 11.12 12.07 -8.16
CA VAL A 10 10.26 11.08 -7.51
C VAL A 10 9.22 10.51 -8.47
N MET A 11 8.58 11.33 -9.30
CA MET A 11 7.64 10.85 -10.31
C MET A 11 8.33 10.04 -11.41
N LEU A 12 9.58 10.38 -11.76
CA LEU A 12 10.41 9.61 -12.69
C LEU A 12 10.85 8.28 -12.07
N SER A 13 11.27 8.28 -10.80
CA SER A 13 11.63 7.05 -10.09
C SER A 13 10.43 6.13 -9.92
N GLU A 14 9.25 6.65 -9.56
CA GLU A 14 8.03 5.85 -9.42
C GLU A 14 7.62 5.18 -10.73
N ASN A 15 7.60 5.92 -11.84
CA ASN A 15 7.23 5.35 -13.14
C ASN A 15 8.21 4.26 -13.63
N VAL A 16 9.50 4.41 -13.32
CA VAL A 16 10.54 3.43 -13.65
C VAL A 16 10.53 2.25 -12.66
N GLU A 17 10.32 2.50 -11.36
CA GLU A 17 10.28 1.49 -10.30
C GLU A 17 9.04 0.60 -10.37
N GLN A 18 7.87 1.18 -10.70
CA GLN A 18 6.63 0.42 -10.94
C GLN A 18 6.80 -0.61 -12.06
N LYS A 19 7.60 -0.26 -13.08
CA LYS A 19 7.79 -1.07 -14.29
C LYS A 19 8.96 -2.04 -14.22
N VAL A 20 10.06 -1.72 -13.53
CA VAL A 20 11.34 -2.46 -13.68
C VAL A 20 11.70 -3.29 -12.44
N TRP A 21 11.33 -2.88 -11.22
CA TRP A 21 11.93 -3.43 -9.99
C TRP A 21 10.96 -4.14 -9.04
N ASP A 22 9.64 -4.07 -9.28
CA ASP A 22 8.66 -4.88 -8.55
C ASP A 22 8.76 -6.38 -8.94
N ILE A 23 9.32 -6.69 -10.11
CA ILE A 23 9.37 -8.01 -10.76
C ILE A 23 10.21 -9.05 -9.97
N ALA A 24 11.14 -8.62 -9.11
CA ALA A 24 12.05 -9.55 -8.41
C ALA A 24 11.62 -9.91 -6.98
N GLY A 25 10.62 -9.23 -6.39
CA GLY A 25 10.23 -9.41 -5.00
C GLY A 25 9.46 -10.71 -4.72
N LYS A 26 9.59 -11.27 -3.50
CA LYS A 26 8.78 -12.43 -3.08
C LYS A 26 7.28 -12.17 -3.16
N LEU A 27 6.85 -10.95 -2.84
CA LEU A 27 5.45 -10.53 -2.94
C LEU A 27 4.95 -10.66 -4.38
N TRP A 28 5.62 -9.99 -5.32
CA TRP A 28 5.25 -10.02 -6.74
C TRP A 28 5.19 -11.44 -7.33
N ARG A 29 6.20 -12.28 -7.02
CA ARG A 29 6.23 -13.67 -7.50
C ARG A 29 5.03 -14.47 -7.01
N LYS A 30 4.63 -14.27 -5.74
CA LYS A 30 3.43 -14.91 -5.18
C LYS A 30 2.17 -14.31 -5.81
N SER A 31 2.10 -13.00 -6.02
CA SER A 31 0.97 -12.36 -6.72
C SER A 31 0.78 -12.91 -8.13
N LYS A 32 1.87 -13.16 -8.88
CA LYS A 32 1.77 -13.76 -10.23
C LYS A 32 1.09 -15.13 -10.19
N LYS A 33 1.44 -15.99 -9.23
CA LYS A 33 0.83 -17.32 -9.08
C LYS A 33 -0.66 -17.22 -8.72
N ILE A 34 -1.03 -16.34 -7.79
CA ILE A 34 -2.42 -16.21 -7.35
C ILE A 34 -3.32 -15.64 -8.46
N ARG A 35 -2.79 -14.82 -9.39
CA ARG A 35 -3.55 -14.36 -10.57
C ARG A 35 -4.00 -15.53 -11.46
N GLU A 36 -3.26 -16.64 -11.47
CA GLU A 36 -3.55 -17.84 -12.25
C GLU A 36 -4.54 -18.78 -11.53
N GLU A 37 -4.84 -18.54 -10.25
CA GLU A 37 -5.78 -19.38 -9.47
C GLU A 37 -7.23 -19.20 -9.94
N PRO A 38 -8.16 -20.13 -9.62
CA PRO A 38 -9.57 -20.05 -10.00
C PRO A 38 -10.28 -18.82 -9.42
N PRO A 39 -11.31 -18.26 -10.08
CA PRO A 39 -12.10 -17.15 -9.56
C PRO A 39 -12.73 -17.48 -8.20
N ILE A 40 -13.05 -16.44 -7.43
CA ILE A 40 -13.72 -16.57 -6.14
C ILE A 40 -15.18 -16.91 -6.39
N ASP A 41 -15.71 -17.87 -5.63
CA ASP A 41 -17.14 -18.12 -5.59
C ASP A 41 -17.80 -17.12 -4.64
N TRP A 42 -18.50 -16.14 -5.21
CA TRP A 42 -19.18 -15.10 -4.46
C TRP A 42 -20.58 -15.50 -3.99
N LEU A 43 -21.11 -16.65 -4.43
CA LEU A 43 -22.46 -17.09 -4.06
C LEU A 43 -22.64 -17.29 -2.55
N PRO A 44 -21.70 -17.93 -1.82
CA PRO A 44 -21.80 -18.05 -0.37
C PRO A 44 -21.91 -16.69 0.34
N TYR A 45 -21.24 -15.66 -0.18
CA TYR A 45 -21.31 -14.31 0.41
C TYR A 45 -22.66 -13.64 0.19
N LEU A 46 -23.31 -13.90 -0.95
CA LEU A 46 -24.65 -13.42 -1.24
C LEU A 46 -25.71 -14.17 -0.41
N GLU A 47 -25.63 -15.50 -0.37
CA GLU A 47 -26.57 -16.36 0.37
C GLU A 47 -26.55 -16.07 1.87
N ASN A 48 -25.36 -15.87 2.43
CA ASN A 48 -25.17 -15.50 3.84
C ASN A 48 -25.38 -13.99 4.11
N ARG A 49 -25.81 -13.21 3.10
CA ARG A 49 -26.09 -11.77 3.19
C ARG A 49 -24.91 -10.90 3.64
N PHE A 50 -23.67 -11.38 3.47
CA PHE A 50 -22.49 -10.55 3.64
C PHE A 50 -22.45 -9.45 2.57
N ILE A 51 -22.93 -9.77 1.36
CA ILE A 51 -23.12 -8.83 0.26
C ILE A 51 -24.55 -8.92 -0.29
N ASN A 52 -25.04 -7.83 -0.89
CA ASN A 52 -26.34 -7.79 -1.58
C ASN A 52 -26.19 -8.11 -3.08
N GLN A 53 -27.31 -8.19 -3.79
CA GLN A 53 -27.32 -8.55 -5.22
C GLN A 53 -26.49 -7.59 -6.09
N LYS A 54 -26.53 -6.28 -5.82
CA LYS A 54 -25.79 -5.28 -6.59
C LYS A 54 -24.28 -5.42 -6.37
N GLU A 55 -23.89 -5.62 -5.11
CA GLU A 55 -22.50 -5.85 -4.70
C GLU A 55 -21.97 -7.16 -5.29
N PHE A 56 -22.77 -8.23 -5.26
CA PHE A 56 -22.47 -9.52 -5.92
C PHE A 56 -22.22 -9.32 -7.42
N SER A 57 -23.13 -8.64 -8.12
CA SER A 57 -22.96 -8.35 -9.55
C SER A 57 -21.68 -7.58 -9.84
N PHE A 58 -21.30 -6.62 -8.99
CA PHE A 58 -20.05 -5.89 -9.12
C PHE A 58 -18.84 -6.80 -8.93
N VAL A 59 -18.71 -7.49 -7.79
CA VAL A 59 -17.50 -8.29 -7.48
C VAL A 59 -17.33 -9.44 -8.46
N ASN A 60 -18.44 -10.04 -8.89
CA ASN A 60 -18.42 -11.12 -9.85
C ASN A 60 -17.98 -10.63 -11.24
N ALA A 61 -18.39 -9.43 -11.67
CA ALA A 61 -17.90 -8.86 -12.92
C ALA A 61 -16.43 -8.41 -12.79
N PHE A 62 -16.10 -7.75 -11.67
CA PHE A 62 -14.78 -7.19 -11.41
C PHE A 62 -13.67 -8.25 -11.46
N GLN A 63 -13.91 -9.45 -10.92
CA GLN A 63 -12.92 -10.52 -10.90
C GLN A 63 -12.49 -11.07 -12.27
N TYR A 64 -13.30 -10.86 -13.32
CA TYR A 64 -12.97 -11.30 -14.66
C TYR A 64 -12.24 -10.25 -15.50
N THR A 65 -12.05 -9.03 -14.96
CA THR A 65 -11.31 -7.98 -15.66
C THR A 65 -9.81 -8.25 -15.72
N LYS A 66 -9.24 -8.06 -16.90
CA LYS A 66 -7.83 -8.26 -17.21
C LYS A 66 -7.12 -6.98 -17.61
N THR A 67 -7.83 -6.05 -18.24
CA THR A 67 -7.24 -4.78 -18.71
C THR A 67 -7.74 -3.58 -17.92
N LYS A 68 -7.00 -2.47 -18.06
CA LYS A 68 -7.40 -1.18 -17.47
C LYS A 68 -8.77 -0.75 -17.99
N GLU A 69 -9.01 -0.90 -19.28
CA GLU A 69 -10.24 -0.47 -19.97
C GLU A 69 -11.46 -1.24 -19.47
N GLU A 70 -11.34 -2.57 -19.30
CA GLU A 70 -12.42 -3.39 -18.73
C GLU A 70 -12.77 -2.94 -17.31
N ARG A 71 -11.77 -2.60 -16.50
CA ARG A 71 -11.98 -2.08 -15.14
C ARG A 71 -12.64 -0.71 -15.17
N ASP A 72 -12.21 0.19 -16.05
CA ASP A 72 -12.82 1.51 -16.19
C ASP A 72 -14.29 1.43 -16.62
N LEU A 73 -14.64 0.50 -17.50
CA LEU A 73 -16.04 0.24 -17.89
C LEU A 73 -16.88 -0.23 -16.70
N ILE A 74 -16.40 -1.20 -15.92
CA ILE A 74 -17.11 -1.68 -14.74
C ILE A 74 -17.27 -0.56 -13.70
N ILE A 75 -16.21 0.19 -13.40
CA ILE A 75 -16.30 1.30 -12.45
C ILE A 75 -17.28 2.36 -12.95
N THR A 76 -17.28 2.69 -14.24
CA THR A 76 -18.23 3.66 -14.81
C THR A 76 -19.67 3.18 -14.71
N TYR A 77 -19.91 1.88 -14.90
CA TYR A 77 -21.24 1.28 -14.80
C TYR A 77 -21.77 1.28 -13.35
N PHE A 78 -20.95 0.85 -12.40
CA PHE A 78 -21.34 0.76 -10.98
C PHE A 78 -21.18 2.09 -10.22
N LYS A 79 -20.44 3.06 -10.78
CA LYS A 79 -20.14 4.37 -10.20
C LYS A 79 -19.65 4.26 -8.75
N ASP A 80 -20.06 5.20 -7.93
CA ASP A 80 -19.85 5.33 -6.49
C ASP A 80 -20.04 4.03 -5.69
N SER A 81 -20.99 3.18 -6.12
CA SER A 81 -21.26 1.93 -5.44
C SER A 81 -20.13 0.91 -5.58
N ALA A 82 -19.26 1.03 -6.59
CA ALA A 82 -18.09 0.17 -6.75
C ALA A 82 -17.12 0.31 -5.56
N PHE A 83 -16.75 1.55 -5.20
CA PHE A 83 -15.79 1.83 -4.13
C PHE A 83 -16.32 1.39 -2.75
N LYS A 84 -17.60 1.66 -2.47
CA LYS A 84 -18.28 1.17 -1.25
C LYS A 84 -18.33 -0.36 -1.22
N THR A 85 -18.59 -1.00 -2.35
CA THR A 85 -18.59 -2.47 -2.46
C THR A 85 -17.20 -3.04 -2.18
N ILE A 86 -16.14 -2.46 -2.75
CA ILE A 86 -14.76 -2.90 -2.51
C ILE A 86 -14.44 -2.87 -1.02
N VAL A 87 -14.71 -1.74 -0.36
CA VAL A 87 -14.47 -1.57 1.08
C VAL A 87 -15.25 -2.61 1.90
N LYS A 88 -16.52 -2.83 1.57
CA LYS A 88 -17.36 -3.83 2.25
C LYS A 88 -16.83 -5.25 2.08
N VAL A 89 -16.41 -5.62 0.87
CA VAL A 89 -15.88 -6.95 0.56
C VAL A 89 -14.61 -7.24 1.35
N VAL A 90 -13.71 -6.26 1.43
CA VAL A 90 -12.50 -6.36 2.27
C VAL A 90 -12.85 -6.65 3.72
N GLN A 91 -13.94 -6.10 4.24
CA GLN A 91 -14.36 -6.28 5.64
C GLN A 91 -15.09 -7.60 5.91
N CYS A 92 -15.71 -8.23 4.91
CA CYS A 92 -16.52 -9.43 5.10
C CYS A 92 -15.86 -10.74 4.63
N VAL A 93 -14.83 -10.68 3.78
CA VAL A 93 -14.12 -11.87 3.30
C VAL A 93 -13.16 -12.37 4.39
N TYR A 94 -13.45 -13.54 4.95
CA TYR A 94 -12.65 -14.17 6.01
C TYR A 94 -11.80 -15.35 5.50
N VAL A 95 -12.05 -15.85 4.29
CA VAL A 95 -11.28 -16.95 3.70
C VAL A 95 -9.98 -16.40 3.13
N VAL A 96 -8.85 -16.89 3.66
CA VAL A 96 -7.50 -16.38 3.34
C VAL A 96 -7.21 -16.37 1.83
N LYS A 97 -7.49 -17.46 1.11
CA LYS A 97 -7.21 -17.51 -0.34
C LYS A 97 -8.05 -16.52 -1.15
N GLU A 98 -9.28 -16.29 -0.73
CA GLU A 98 -10.21 -15.40 -1.42
C GLU A 98 -9.81 -13.93 -1.18
N ILE A 99 -9.44 -13.57 0.05
CA ILE A 99 -8.91 -12.23 0.32
C ILE A 99 -7.56 -12.02 -0.37
N GLU A 100 -6.67 -13.03 -0.43
CA GLU A 100 -5.41 -12.94 -1.19
C GLU A 100 -5.68 -12.57 -2.65
N LYS A 101 -6.60 -13.28 -3.30
CA LYS A 101 -6.95 -13.03 -4.69
C LYS A 101 -7.63 -11.69 -4.90
N PHE A 102 -8.58 -11.33 -4.03
CA PHE A 102 -9.28 -10.05 -4.13
C PHE A 102 -8.33 -8.86 -3.94
N LEU A 103 -7.40 -8.93 -2.98
CA LEU A 103 -6.43 -7.87 -2.75
C LEU A 103 -5.43 -7.71 -3.90
N ILE A 104 -5.06 -8.77 -4.61
CA ILE A 104 -4.20 -8.63 -5.81
C ILE A 104 -4.92 -7.90 -6.92
N LEU A 105 -6.18 -8.29 -7.19
CA LEU A 105 -7.00 -7.60 -8.17
C LEU A 105 -7.17 -6.12 -7.81
N LEU A 106 -7.34 -5.83 -6.52
CA LEU A 106 -7.42 -4.47 -6.03
C LEU A 106 -6.08 -3.72 -6.10
N ASP A 107 -4.95 -4.36 -5.81
CA ASP A 107 -3.63 -3.75 -5.96
C ASP A 107 -3.38 -3.37 -7.43
N ASP A 108 -3.69 -4.28 -8.37
CA ASP A 108 -3.59 -4.03 -9.81
C ASP A 108 -4.50 -2.87 -10.23
N PHE A 109 -5.76 -2.87 -9.76
CA PHE A 109 -6.71 -1.78 -9.98
C PHE A 109 -6.18 -0.42 -9.51
N VAL A 110 -5.55 -0.34 -8.34
CA VAL A 110 -5.01 0.93 -7.87
C VAL A 110 -3.73 1.31 -8.62
N VAL A 111 -2.85 0.36 -8.94
CA VAL A 111 -1.57 0.62 -9.63
C VAL A 111 -1.76 1.17 -11.03
N GLU A 112 -2.76 0.68 -11.76
CA GLU A 112 -3.03 1.11 -13.13
C GLU A 112 -3.46 2.57 -13.25
N ASP A 113 -4.16 3.08 -12.24
CA ASP A 113 -4.63 4.45 -12.23
C ASP A 113 -4.78 5.00 -10.81
N MET A 114 -3.78 5.77 -10.38
CA MET A 114 -3.76 6.41 -9.07
C MET A 114 -4.90 7.43 -8.90
N SER A 115 -5.54 7.92 -9.97
CA SER A 115 -6.70 8.81 -9.84
C SER A 115 -7.90 8.10 -9.19
N ARG A 116 -7.99 6.76 -9.28
CA ARG A 116 -9.01 5.94 -8.61
C ARG A 116 -8.99 6.09 -7.09
N ILE A 117 -7.85 6.46 -6.50
CA ILE A 117 -7.74 6.77 -5.06
C ILE A 117 -8.56 8.00 -4.69
N LYS A 118 -8.71 8.98 -5.58
CA LYS A 118 -9.54 10.16 -5.31
C LYS A 118 -11.00 9.75 -5.11
N HIS A 119 -11.52 8.89 -5.98
CA HIS A 119 -12.89 8.37 -5.88
C HIS A 119 -13.13 7.55 -4.61
N PHE A 120 -12.15 6.77 -4.15
CA PHE A 120 -12.26 6.12 -2.83
C PHE A 120 -12.49 7.13 -1.69
N ASN A 121 -11.81 8.27 -1.72
CA ASN A 121 -11.89 9.29 -0.68
C ASN A 121 -13.12 10.21 -0.80
N GLU A 122 -13.71 10.29 -2.00
CA GLU A 122 -15.01 10.94 -2.24
C GLU A 122 -16.14 10.09 -1.67
N GLU A 123 -16.10 8.77 -1.90
CA GLU A 123 -17.19 7.86 -1.57
C GLU A 123 -17.12 7.23 -0.18
N VAL A 124 -15.92 7.15 0.40
CA VAL A 124 -15.67 6.55 1.70
C VAL A 124 -14.85 7.53 2.52
N GLU A 125 -15.28 7.82 3.74
CA GLU A 125 -14.67 8.85 4.57
C GLU A 125 -13.22 8.52 4.94
N GLU A 126 -12.96 7.27 5.33
CA GLU A 126 -11.64 6.78 5.73
C GLU A 126 -11.38 5.39 5.15
N PRO A 127 -11.12 5.26 3.83
CA PRO A 127 -11.07 3.98 3.14
C PRO A 127 -9.97 3.06 3.66
N TRP A 128 -8.86 3.60 4.17
CA TRP A 128 -7.77 2.81 4.77
C TRP A 128 -8.21 2.03 6.01
N LYS A 129 -9.20 2.51 6.79
CA LYS A 129 -9.67 1.84 8.01
C LYS A 129 -10.18 0.43 7.72
N ALA A 130 -10.79 0.22 6.55
CA ALA A 130 -11.34 -1.08 6.17
C ALA A 130 -10.26 -2.17 6.06
N PHE A 131 -9.01 -1.80 5.80
CA PHE A 131 -7.91 -2.74 5.62
C PHE A 131 -7.10 -3.01 6.89
N ILE A 132 -7.30 -2.23 7.96
CA ILE A 132 -6.46 -2.30 9.17
C ILE A 132 -6.50 -3.69 9.82
N HIS A 133 -7.65 -4.35 9.83
CA HIS A 133 -7.77 -5.69 10.38
C HIS A 133 -6.87 -6.72 9.67
N LEU A 134 -6.54 -6.50 8.39
CA LEU A 134 -5.67 -7.38 7.60
C LEU A 134 -4.20 -7.27 8.00
N LEU A 135 -3.79 -6.17 8.65
CA LEU A 135 -2.42 -6.01 9.17
C LEU A 135 -2.09 -6.99 10.30
N HIS A 136 -3.13 -7.47 10.98
CA HIS A 136 -3.08 -8.49 12.04
C HIS A 136 -3.33 -9.91 11.53
N CYS A 137 -3.53 -10.10 10.22
CA CYS A 137 -3.71 -11.42 9.64
C CYS A 137 -2.44 -12.27 9.83
N SER A 138 -2.60 -13.53 10.22
CA SER A 138 -1.50 -14.49 10.34
C SER A 138 -0.81 -14.78 9.00
N ASN A 139 -1.50 -14.52 7.88
CA ASN A 139 -0.92 -14.66 6.56
C ASN A 139 -0.04 -13.45 6.22
N ASN A 140 1.28 -13.68 6.20
CA ASN A 140 2.27 -12.67 5.87
C ASN A 140 2.13 -12.05 4.47
N PHE A 141 1.55 -12.76 3.51
CA PHE A 141 1.28 -12.20 2.19
C PHE A 141 0.11 -11.21 2.24
N VAL A 142 -1.00 -11.59 2.88
CA VAL A 142 -2.21 -10.74 3.02
C VAL A 142 -1.86 -9.41 3.69
N ARG A 143 -1.15 -9.45 4.82
CA ARG A 143 -0.78 -8.22 5.53
C ARG A 143 0.14 -7.29 4.72
N ASN A 144 1.01 -7.84 3.86
CA ASN A 144 1.92 -7.05 3.02
C ASN A 144 1.27 -6.49 1.75
N ILE A 145 0.30 -7.19 1.15
CA ILE A 145 -0.47 -6.62 0.03
C ILE A 145 -1.47 -5.57 0.56
N ALA A 146 -2.07 -5.81 1.73
CA ALA A 146 -2.93 -4.84 2.40
C ALA A 146 -2.16 -3.55 2.75
N SER A 147 -0.94 -3.66 3.29
CA SER A 147 -0.12 -2.48 3.60
C SER A 147 0.18 -1.62 2.37
N ARG A 148 0.46 -2.23 1.22
CA ARG A 148 0.63 -1.49 -0.06
C ARG A 148 -0.61 -0.69 -0.44
N ILE A 149 -1.80 -1.29 -0.30
CA ILE A 149 -3.07 -0.63 -0.62
C ILE A 149 -3.34 0.49 0.39
N ILE A 150 -3.13 0.24 1.68
CA ILE A 150 -3.26 1.24 2.75
C ILE A 150 -2.35 2.45 2.48
N THR A 151 -1.08 2.22 2.17
CA THR A 151 -0.13 3.29 1.84
C THR A 151 -0.64 4.16 0.69
N LYS A 152 -1.16 3.56 -0.38
CA LYS A 152 -1.70 4.32 -1.53
C LYS A 152 -2.94 5.12 -1.15
N LEU A 153 -3.83 4.56 -0.34
CA LEU A 153 -5.02 5.25 0.17
C LEU A 153 -4.65 6.43 1.07
N MET A 154 -3.67 6.26 1.96
CA MET A 154 -3.22 7.31 2.89
C MET A 154 -2.47 8.45 2.19
N VAL A 155 -1.68 8.16 1.14
CA VAL A 155 -0.89 9.17 0.42
C VAL A 155 -1.67 9.84 -0.71
N GLY A 156 -2.65 9.14 -1.31
CA GLY A 156 -3.27 9.57 -2.56
C GLY A 156 -4.22 10.77 -2.47
N HIS A 157 -4.55 11.26 -1.28
CA HIS A 157 -5.37 12.47 -1.12
C HIS A 157 -4.61 13.59 -0.39
N LYS A 158 -4.61 14.79 -0.97
CA LYS A 158 -3.90 15.94 -0.41
C LYS A 158 -4.62 16.56 0.80
N ILE A 159 -5.94 16.40 0.90
CA ILE A 159 -6.79 17.13 1.88
C ILE A 159 -7.30 16.21 3.00
N LYS A 160 -7.58 14.94 2.69
CA LYS A 160 -8.16 13.97 3.62
C LYS A 160 -7.05 12.99 3.99
N ARG A 161 -6.40 13.27 5.10
CA ARG A 161 -5.35 12.42 5.66
C ARG A 161 -5.85 11.70 6.92
N PRO A 162 -5.27 10.54 7.26
CA PRO A 162 -5.52 9.90 8.54
C PRO A 162 -5.17 10.84 9.70
N SER A 163 -5.88 10.69 10.81
CA SER A 163 -5.51 11.36 12.06
C SER A 163 -4.10 10.96 12.52
N SER A 164 -3.46 11.79 13.34
CA SER A 164 -2.12 11.50 13.89
C SER A 164 -2.04 10.11 14.53
N ARG A 165 -3.07 9.71 15.28
CA ARG A 165 -3.14 8.37 15.91
C ARG A 165 -3.14 7.23 14.88
N GLN A 166 -3.84 7.37 13.77
CA GLN A 166 -3.86 6.34 12.72
C GLN A 166 -2.55 6.29 11.94
N THR A 167 -1.97 7.47 11.71
CA THR A 167 -0.65 7.61 11.10
C THR A 167 0.41 6.93 11.95
N GLU A 168 0.49 7.24 13.24
CA GLU A 168 1.40 6.62 14.20
C GLU A 168 1.20 5.11 14.27
N PHE A 169 -0.05 4.65 14.34
CA PHE A 169 -0.36 3.21 14.33
C PHE A 169 0.23 2.49 13.11
N PHE A 170 0.01 3.03 11.90
CA PHE A 170 0.48 2.38 10.68
C PHE A 170 2.00 2.48 10.51
N LEU A 171 2.60 3.61 10.90
CA LEU A 171 4.06 3.77 10.90
C LEU A 171 4.73 2.84 11.92
N GLU A 172 4.13 2.63 13.09
CA GLU A 172 4.64 1.68 14.09
C GLU A 172 4.55 0.26 13.53
N TRP A 173 3.44 -0.11 12.88
CA TRP A 173 3.34 -1.39 12.20
C TRP A 173 4.46 -1.57 11.17
N LEU A 174 4.71 -0.57 10.31
CA LEU A 174 5.83 -0.63 9.36
C LEU A 174 7.18 -0.77 10.06
N LYS A 175 7.41 -0.03 11.15
CA LYS A 175 8.64 -0.11 11.97
C LYS A 175 8.83 -1.51 12.55
N THR A 176 7.78 -2.15 13.07
CA THR A 176 7.87 -3.54 13.57
C THR A 176 8.14 -4.55 12.46
N GLU A 177 7.68 -4.29 11.24
CA GLU A 177 7.90 -5.14 10.08
C GLU A 177 9.28 -4.93 9.42
N MET A 178 10.03 -3.88 9.83
CA MET A 178 11.43 -3.64 9.45
C MET A 178 12.37 -4.60 10.20
N ASN A 179 12.21 -5.88 9.89
CA ASN A 179 12.96 -6.99 10.46
C ASN A 179 13.65 -7.77 9.32
N GLU A 180 14.91 -8.15 9.51
CA GLU A 180 15.70 -8.92 8.53
C GLU A 180 15.09 -10.30 8.19
N GLU A 181 14.36 -10.90 9.13
CA GLU A 181 13.65 -12.16 8.93
C GLU A 181 12.39 -12.00 8.07
N ASN A 182 11.92 -10.76 7.89
CA ASN A 182 10.72 -10.48 7.11
C ASN A 182 10.97 -10.78 5.63
N LYS A 183 10.37 -11.87 5.15
CA LYS A 183 10.45 -12.31 3.75
C LYS A 183 9.91 -11.26 2.77
N TYR A 184 9.11 -10.30 3.23
CA TYR A 184 8.52 -9.23 2.45
C TYR A 184 9.11 -7.84 2.76
N LEU A 185 10.29 -7.77 3.39
CA LEU A 185 10.95 -6.52 3.77
C LEU A 185 11.03 -5.46 2.65
N LEU A 186 11.22 -5.88 1.39
CA LEU A 186 11.21 -4.98 0.24
C LEU A 186 9.83 -4.30 0.02
N SER A 187 8.73 -4.97 0.34
CA SER A 187 7.39 -4.39 0.31
C SER A 187 7.24 -3.33 1.40
N VAL A 188 7.73 -3.64 2.61
CA VAL A 188 7.71 -2.74 3.77
C VAL A 188 8.50 -1.47 3.46
N SER A 189 9.73 -1.60 2.94
CA SER A 189 10.57 -0.45 2.61
C SER A 189 9.94 0.45 1.54
N ARG A 190 9.25 -0.10 0.55
CA ARG A 190 8.50 0.66 -0.47
C ARG A 190 7.28 1.39 0.10
N CYS A 191 6.55 0.73 1.00
CA CYS A 191 5.44 1.38 1.71
C CYS A 191 5.94 2.58 2.51
N LEU A 192 7.06 2.42 3.20
CA LEU A 192 7.71 3.48 3.96
C LEU A 192 8.20 4.61 3.04
N GLN A 193 8.95 4.29 1.98
CA GLN A 193 9.44 5.24 0.98
C GLN A 193 8.31 6.15 0.47
N ARG A 194 7.17 5.56 0.10
CA ARG A 194 6.01 6.31 -0.42
C ARG A 194 5.39 7.24 0.63
N LEU A 195 5.34 6.81 1.90
CA LEU A 195 4.86 7.67 2.99
C LEU A 195 5.81 8.83 3.26
N LEU A 196 7.13 8.57 3.34
CA LEU A 196 8.14 9.58 3.69
C LEU A 196 8.28 10.71 2.65
N GLN A 197 7.71 10.54 1.45
CA GLN A 197 7.57 11.63 0.47
C GLN A 197 6.66 12.77 0.97
N VAL A 198 5.82 12.52 1.99
CA VAL A 198 4.94 13.50 2.60
C VAL A 198 5.49 13.92 3.96
N ASP A 199 5.62 15.23 4.18
CA ASP A 199 6.26 15.78 5.38
C ASP A 199 5.58 15.35 6.69
N ASP A 200 4.24 15.30 6.75
CA ASP A 200 3.53 14.86 7.96
C ASP A 200 3.93 13.45 8.39
N TYR A 201 3.97 12.50 7.43
CA TYR A 201 4.37 11.12 7.70
C TYR A 201 5.84 11.02 8.08
N ARG A 202 6.68 11.86 7.45
CA ARG A 202 8.12 11.94 7.73
C ARG A 202 8.38 12.41 9.16
N LEU A 203 7.72 13.49 9.60
CA LEU A 203 7.80 14.02 10.96
C LEU A 203 7.30 13.01 11.99
N SER A 204 6.15 12.38 11.74
CA SER A 204 5.64 11.33 12.63
C SER A 204 6.62 10.15 12.76
N PHE A 205 7.22 9.71 11.65
CA PHE A 205 8.17 8.60 11.66
C PHE A 205 9.47 8.93 12.41
N MET A 206 9.91 10.18 12.35
CA MET A 206 11.03 10.66 13.15
C MET A 206 10.71 10.66 14.65
N ASN A 207 9.58 11.24 15.04
CA ASN A 207 9.18 11.38 16.45
C ASN A 207 9.06 10.03 17.18
N MET A 208 8.91 8.93 16.44
CA MET A 208 8.86 7.56 16.97
C MET A 208 10.17 6.77 16.78
N SER A 209 11.29 7.48 16.58
CA SER A 209 12.64 6.95 16.37
C SER A 209 12.74 5.98 15.18
N GLY A 210 11.92 6.17 14.14
CA GLY A 210 11.90 5.32 12.95
C GLY A 210 13.22 5.36 12.17
N ILE A 211 13.91 6.52 12.17
CA ILE A 211 15.22 6.69 11.51
C ILE A 211 16.27 5.75 12.14
N VAL A 212 16.31 5.67 13.47
CA VAL A 212 17.18 4.75 14.21
C VAL A 212 16.93 3.30 13.81
N GLN A 213 15.67 2.90 13.62
CA GLN A 213 15.34 1.56 13.12
C GLN A 213 15.91 1.31 11.72
N ILE A 214 15.87 2.30 10.81
CA ILE A 214 16.47 2.16 9.47
C ILE A 214 17.98 1.95 9.60
N ILE A 215 18.67 2.76 10.39
CA ILE A 215 20.13 2.69 10.56
C ILE A 215 20.53 1.32 11.11
N ASN A 216 19.87 0.88 12.19
CA ASN A 216 20.12 -0.43 12.78
C ASN A 216 19.93 -1.54 11.75
N LEU A 217 18.85 -1.50 10.97
CA LEU A 217 18.60 -2.50 9.94
C LEU A 217 19.62 -2.47 8.79
N LEU A 218 20.14 -1.30 8.41
CA LEU A 218 21.18 -1.16 7.39
C LEU A 218 22.54 -1.73 7.84
N THR A 219 22.80 -1.80 9.15
CA THR A 219 23.99 -2.47 9.68
C THR A 219 23.88 -4.00 9.64
N THR A 220 22.67 -4.54 9.40
CA THR A 220 22.49 -5.98 9.22
C THR A 220 22.66 -6.38 7.76
N GLY A 221 22.93 -7.66 7.51
CA GLY A 221 23.17 -8.22 6.18
C GLY A 221 21.90 -8.34 5.31
N ILE A 222 21.03 -7.32 5.30
CA ILE A 222 19.83 -7.30 4.48
C ILE A 222 20.18 -7.34 2.98
N LYS A 223 19.21 -7.73 2.17
CA LYS A 223 19.41 -7.87 0.72
C LYS A 223 19.73 -6.50 0.08
N PRO A 224 20.63 -6.45 -0.94
CA PRO A 224 21.03 -5.19 -1.56
C PRO A 224 19.87 -4.31 -2.05
N GLN A 225 18.81 -4.92 -2.59
CA GLN A 225 17.64 -4.17 -3.03
C GLN A 225 16.89 -3.51 -1.86
N ALA A 226 16.76 -4.19 -0.72
CA ALA A 226 16.14 -3.60 0.46
C ALA A 226 17.04 -2.51 1.06
N GLN A 227 18.35 -2.74 1.08
CA GLN A 227 19.35 -1.76 1.49
C GLN A 227 19.23 -0.46 0.70
N TYR A 228 19.21 -0.53 -0.64
CA TYR A 228 19.00 0.64 -1.50
C TYR A 228 17.73 1.41 -1.15
N GLN A 229 16.61 0.70 -0.95
CA GLN A 229 15.33 1.32 -0.64
C GLN A 229 15.32 2.02 0.72
N PHE A 230 16.01 1.45 1.72
CA PHE A 230 16.18 2.08 3.02
C PHE A 230 17.15 3.27 2.99
N CYS A 231 18.24 3.19 2.22
CA CYS A 231 19.10 4.35 1.94
C CYS A 231 18.30 5.47 1.26
N PHE A 232 17.41 5.14 0.33
CA PHE A 232 16.51 6.11 -0.29
C PHE A 232 15.55 6.73 0.74
N CYS A 233 15.02 5.95 1.67
CA CYS A 233 14.20 6.49 2.76
C CYS A 233 14.97 7.52 3.60
N LEU A 234 16.23 7.24 3.93
CA LEU A 234 17.11 8.21 4.63
C LEU A 234 17.37 9.46 3.78
N TRP A 235 17.65 9.28 2.49
CA TRP A 235 17.84 10.41 1.58
C TRP A 235 16.59 11.29 1.46
N VAL A 236 15.39 10.69 1.38
CA VAL A 236 14.14 11.48 1.37
C VAL A 236 13.98 12.29 2.66
N THR A 237 14.49 11.79 3.78
CA THR A 237 14.38 12.51 5.06
C THR A 237 15.25 13.75 5.13
N THR A 238 16.34 13.85 4.37
CA THR A 238 17.24 15.02 4.37
C THR A 238 16.64 16.26 3.73
N PHE A 239 15.54 16.13 2.97
CA PHE A 239 14.86 17.26 2.33
C PHE A 239 14.05 18.15 3.29
N ASN A 240 14.08 17.88 4.58
CA ASN A 240 13.53 18.76 5.60
C ASN A 240 14.69 19.22 6.50
N SER A 241 14.90 20.53 6.59
CA SER A 241 16.07 21.14 7.26
C SER A 241 16.17 20.77 8.74
N GLN A 242 15.04 20.63 9.43
CA GLN A 242 15.04 20.17 10.81
C GLN A 242 15.54 18.73 10.91
N LEU A 243 15.13 17.88 9.97
CA LEU A 243 15.50 16.46 9.99
C LEU A 243 16.93 16.23 9.52
N ALA A 244 17.42 17.04 8.59
CA ALA A 244 18.80 17.02 8.15
C ALA A 244 19.76 17.30 9.32
N ALA A 245 19.41 18.26 10.19
CA ALA A 245 20.20 18.57 11.38
C ALA A 245 20.23 17.40 12.37
N GLU A 246 19.11 16.72 12.61
CA GLU A 246 19.08 15.52 13.47
C GLU A 246 19.89 14.35 12.87
N LEU A 247 19.91 14.19 11.55
CA LEU A 247 20.72 13.16 10.89
C LEU A 247 22.23 13.41 10.99
N GLU A 248 22.65 14.68 11.04
CA GLU A 248 24.04 15.07 11.25
C GLU A 248 24.55 14.61 12.63
N GLU A 249 23.70 14.65 13.66
CA GLU A 249 24.03 14.14 15.00
C GLU A 249 24.30 12.63 15.02
N TYR A 250 23.71 11.86 14.10
CA TYR A 250 23.98 10.44 13.94
C TYR A 250 25.18 10.11 13.03
N ALA A 251 25.90 11.13 12.52
CA ALA A 251 27.05 10.99 11.61
C ALA A 251 26.73 10.19 10.32
N ILE A 252 25.50 10.35 9.80
CA ILE A 252 25.02 9.66 8.58
C ILE A 252 25.29 10.48 7.31
N LEU A 253 25.50 11.78 7.48
CA LEU A 253 25.89 12.75 6.45
C LEU A 253 27.34 13.17 6.68
#